data_AF-A0A4T0BYA3-F1
#
_entry.id   AF-A0A4T0BYA3-F1
#
_cell.length_a   1.000
_cell.length_b   1.000
_cell.length_c   1.000
_cell.angle_alpha   90.00
_cell.angle_beta   90.00
_cell.angle_gamma   90.00
#
_symmetry.space_group_name_H-M   'P 1'
#
loop_
_entity.id
_entity.type
_entity.pdbx_description
1 polymer ?
#
loop_
_entity_poly.entity_id
_entity_poly.type
_entity_poly.pdbx_seq_one_letter_code
_entity_poly.pdbx_strand_id
1 'polypeptide(L)'
;MSRNQNVTLSSPNAMTHTSTIMNSSISLKRQEPTIIIVLIVEGGSSKPGVRQELEIKLRQNTAFGKLASLLRTKFDQTEKHVLHFYKLRSHNTIFGDWRIIFDTDTAASLNLKDRAQLRFEPSQTEALDVSKML
;
A
#
# COMPACT_ATOMS: atom_id res chain seq x y z
N MET A 1 -78.70 -7.63 -36.99
CA MET A 1 -77.27 -7.91 -36.76
C MET A 1 -76.90 -7.43 -35.36
N SER A 2 -76.14 -8.26 -34.63
CA SER A 2 -75.48 -8.07 -33.30
C SER A 2 -76.39 -7.88 -32.07
N ARG A 3 -76.53 -8.85 -31.14
CA ARG A 3 -75.57 -9.44 -30.15
C ARG A 3 -74.93 -8.37 -29.24
N ASN A 4 -74.81 -8.52 -27.92
CA ASN A 4 -75.21 -9.57 -26.98
C ASN A 4 -75.09 -9.02 -25.55
N GLN A 5 -75.75 -9.72 -24.65
CA GLN A 5 -75.85 -9.57 -23.21
C GLN A 5 -74.52 -9.64 -22.43
N ASN A 6 -74.58 -9.10 -21.21
CA ASN A 6 -74.29 -9.78 -19.92
C ASN A 6 -73.05 -9.38 -19.09
N VAL A 7 -73.41 -9.04 -17.84
CA VAL A 7 -72.92 -9.62 -16.57
C VAL A 7 -71.59 -9.13 -15.99
N THR A 8 -71.77 -8.36 -14.92
CA THR A 8 -70.87 -8.16 -13.78
C THR A 8 -70.33 -9.48 -13.25
N LEU A 9 -69.01 -9.62 -13.20
CA LEU A 9 -68.33 -10.72 -12.52
C LEU A 9 -67.32 -10.16 -11.51
N SER A 10 -67.38 -10.78 -10.34
CA SER A 10 -66.75 -10.49 -9.05
C SER A 10 -65.22 -10.56 -9.02
N SER A 11 -64.62 -9.75 -8.12
CA SER A 11 -63.27 -9.93 -7.56
C SER A 11 -63.06 -11.35 -7.04
N PRO A 12 -61.83 -11.91 -7.13
CA PRO A 12 -60.91 -11.79 -5.99
C PRO A 12 -59.40 -11.81 -6.34
N ASN A 13 -58.59 -11.51 -5.31
CA ASN A 13 -57.14 -11.72 -5.17
C ASN A 13 -56.23 -10.53 -5.52
N ALA A 14 -56.16 -9.59 -4.58
CA ALA A 14 -54.97 -8.76 -4.41
C ALA A 14 -53.79 -9.67 -4.03
N MET A 15 -52.92 -9.97 -5.00
CA MET A 15 -51.63 -10.59 -4.72
C MET A 15 -50.75 -9.58 -3.99
N THR A 16 -50.53 -9.79 -2.70
CA THR A 16 -49.45 -9.12 -1.96
C THR A 16 -48.12 -9.58 -2.55
N HIS A 17 -47.47 -8.71 -3.31
CA HIS A 17 -46.07 -8.86 -3.69
C HIS A 17 -45.23 -8.76 -2.41
N THR A 18 -44.87 -9.88 -1.80
CA THR A 18 -43.79 -9.93 -0.84
C THR A 18 -42.50 -9.67 -1.61
N SER A 19 -42.11 -8.39 -1.72
CA SER A 19 -40.79 -8.03 -2.16
C SER A 19 -39.78 -8.58 -1.16
N THR A 20 -39.18 -9.72 -1.49
CA THR A 20 -37.97 -10.21 -0.83
C THR A 20 -36.94 -9.10 -0.96
N ILE A 21 -36.73 -8.34 0.12
CA ILE A 21 -35.61 -7.40 0.23
C ILE A 21 -34.36 -8.27 0.20
N MET A 22 -33.83 -8.46 -1.01
CA MET A 22 -32.52 -9.04 -1.22
C MET A 22 -31.55 -8.05 -0.60
N ASN A 23 -31.15 -8.29 0.65
CA ASN A 23 -30.07 -7.59 1.31
C ASN A 23 -28.81 -7.85 0.50
N SER A 24 -28.61 -7.09 -0.58
CA SER A 24 -27.33 -6.97 -1.23
C SER A 24 -26.44 -6.28 -0.20
N SER A 25 -25.73 -7.10 0.58
CA SER A 25 -24.60 -6.62 1.36
C SER A 25 -23.66 -5.96 0.37
N ILE A 26 -23.71 -4.63 0.29
CA ILE A 26 -22.71 -3.83 -0.39
C ILE A 26 -21.43 -4.16 0.36
N SER A 27 -20.63 -5.08 -0.18
CA SER A 27 -19.26 -5.23 0.25
C SER A 27 -18.57 -3.93 -0.13
N LEU A 28 -18.60 -2.96 0.78
CA LEU A 28 -17.81 -1.76 0.67
C LEU A 28 -16.38 -2.25 0.56
N LYS A 29 -15.82 -2.25 -0.66
CA LYS A 29 -14.41 -2.56 -0.91
C LYS A 29 -13.62 -1.61 -0.03
N ARG A 30 -13.21 -2.07 1.15
CA ARG A 30 -12.44 -1.25 2.08
C ARG A 30 -11.14 -0.94 1.37
N GLN A 31 -10.95 0.33 1.03
CA GLN A 31 -9.76 0.77 0.34
C GLN A 31 -8.56 0.44 1.22
N GLU A 32 -7.54 -0.19 0.63
CA GLU A 32 -6.34 -0.55 1.37
C GLU A 32 -5.71 0.71 2.00
N PRO A 33 -5.37 0.67 3.31
CA PRO A 33 -4.78 1.81 4.00
C PRO A 33 -3.51 2.33 3.30
N THR A 34 -3.31 3.63 3.34
CA THR A 34 -2.10 4.29 2.83
C THR A 34 -1.33 4.97 3.94
N ILE A 35 -0.03 5.12 3.75
CA ILE A 35 0.84 5.97 4.58
C ILE A 35 1.65 6.93 3.71
N ILE A 36 2.14 7.99 4.32
CA ILE A 36 3.21 8.83 3.78
C ILE A 36 4.51 8.42 4.45
N ILE A 37 5.59 8.31 3.69
CA ILE A 37 6.96 8.18 4.20
C ILE A 37 7.76 9.40 3.79
N VAL A 38 8.76 9.77 4.60
CA VAL A 38 9.76 10.76 4.24
C VAL A 38 11.01 10.01 3.79
N LEU A 39 11.35 10.11 2.51
CA LEU A 39 12.52 9.46 1.94
C LEU A 39 13.65 10.47 1.76
N ILE A 40 14.80 10.19 2.37
CA ILE A 40 16.05 10.86 2.05
C ILE A 40 16.76 10.04 0.97
N VAL A 41 17.15 10.70 -0.12
CA VAL A 41 17.97 10.12 -1.18
C VAL A 41 19.33 10.81 -1.15
N GLU A 42 20.38 10.02 -0.92
CA GLU A 42 21.77 10.49 -0.96
C GLU A 42 22.35 10.23 -2.36
N GLY A 43 23.23 11.12 -2.81
CA GLY A 43 23.93 10.98 -4.08
C GLY A 43 24.86 9.77 -4.13
N GLY A 44 25.10 9.25 -5.33
CA GLY A 44 26.13 8.24 -5.56
C GLY A 44 27.55 8.78 -5.41
N SER A 45 28.53 7.90 -5.56
CA SER A 45 29.96 8.21 -5.41
C SER A 45 30.47 9.35 -6.30
N SER A 46 29.79 9.61 -7.41
CA SER A 46 30.05 10.69 -8.37
C SER A 46 29.47 12.06 -7.97
N LYS A 47 28.50 12.07 -7.04
CA LYS A 47 27.79 13.26 -6.56
C LYS A 47 27.77 13.27 -5.02
N PRO A 48 28.95 13.20 -4.35
CA PRO A 48 29.01 13.16 -2.90
C PRO A 48 28.40 14.43 -2.29
N GLY A 49 27.61 14.27 -1.22
CA GLY A 49 26.97 15.38 -0.50
C GLY A 49 25.67 15.91 -1.12
N VAL A 50 25.24 15.38 -2.27
CA VAL A 50 23.90 15.68 -2.80
C VAL A 50 22.86 14.92 -1.99
N ARG A 51 21.93 15.65 -1.38
CA ARG A 51 20.83 15.08 -0.62
C ARG A 51 19.50 15.64 -1.11
N GLN A 52 18.54 14.77 -1.38
CA GLN A 52 17.16 15.14 -1.72
C GLN A 52 16.19 14.50 -0.74
N GLU A 53 15.19 15.27 -0.30
CA GLU A 53 14.10 14.78 0.55
C GLU A 53 12.81 14.71 -0.28
N LEU A 54 12.09 13.59 -0.17
CA LEU A 54 10.86 13.31 -0.88
C LEU A 54 9.78 12.84 0.10
N GLU A 55 8.55 13.33 -0.05
CA GLU A 55 7.38 12.72 0.58
C GLU A 55 6.73 11.75 -0.39
N ILE A 56 6.52 10.50 0.05
CA ILE A 56 5.99 9.43 -0.80
C ILE A 56 4.76 8.83 -0.15
N LYS A 57 3.63 8.88 -0.85
CA LYS A 57 2.40 8.20 -0.46
C LYS A 57 2.33 6.81 -1.09
N LEU A 58 2.14 5.77 -0.29
CA LEU A 58 1.99 4.38 -0.76
C LEU A 58 0.94 3.60 0.04
N ARG A 59 0.45 2.48 -0.51
CA ARG A 59 -0.41 1.54 0.23
C ARG A 59 0.42 0.72 1.21
N GLN A 60 -0.14 0.42 2.38
CA GLN A 60 0.60 -0.22 3.47
C GLN A 60 1.18 -1.60 3.13
N ASN A 61 0.53 -2.37 2.25
CA ASN A 61 1.01 -3.69 1.83
C ASN A 61 1.70 -3.67 0.45
N THR A 62 2.04 -2.48 -0.07
CA THR A 62 2.88 -2.40 -1.26
C THR A 62 4.31 -2.80 -0.90
N ALA A 63 4.83 -3.80 -1.61
CA ALA A 63 6.21 -4.26 -1.48
C ALA A 63 7.20 -3.13 -1.85
N PHE A 64 8.20 -2.91 -1.00
CA PHE A 64 9.18 -1.84 -1.17
C PHE A 64 10.09 -2.01 -2.39
N GLY A 65 10.21 -3.22 -2.94
CA GLY A 65 10.97 -3.46 -4.17
C GLY A 65 10.46 -2.64 -5.36
N LYS A 66 9.15 -2.35 -5.42
CA LYS A 66 8.57 -1.43 -6.42
C LYS A 66 9.09 0.00 -6.25
N LEU A 67 9.16 0.47 -5.00
CA LEU A 67 9.71 1.78 -4.67
C LEU A 67 11.21 1.83 -4.97
N ALA A 68 11.99 0.85 -4.52
CA ALA A 68 13.42 0.77 -4.78
C ALA A 68 13.74 0.77 -6.29
N SER A 69 12.97 0.01 -7.08
CA SER A 69 13.10 -0.01 -8.54
C SER A 69 12.82 1.37 -9.15
N LEU A 70 11.74 2.04 -8.74
CA LEU A 70 11.42 3.39 -9.19
C LEU A 70 12.53 4.39 -8.86
N LEU A 71 13.09 4.33 -7.65
CA LEU A 71 14.19 5.20 -7.23
C LEU A 71 15.42 4.99 -8.11
N ARG A 72 15.77 3.74 -8.43
CA ARG A 72 16.89 3.42 -9.33
C ARG A 72 16.70 3.94 -10.76
N THR A 73 15.45 4.01 -11.24
CA THR A 73 15.17 4.62 -12.55
C THR A 73 15.18 6.15 -12.53
N LYS A 74 14.90 6.76 -11.38
CA LYS A 74 14.78 8.22 -11.24
C LYS A 74 16.12 8.88 -10.91
N PHE A 75 17.01 8.17 -10.22
CA PHE A 75 18.27 8.69 -9.73
C PHE A 75 19.44 7.92 -10.35
N ASP A 76 20.29 8.64 -11.07
CA ASP A 76 21.50 8.09 -11.68
C ASP A 76 22.46 7.54 -10.62
N GLN A 77 23.20 6.48 -10.98
CA GLN A 77 24.32 5.95 -10.20
C GLN A 77 23.91 5.46 -8.79
N THR A 78 22.79 4.76 -8.74
CA THR A 78 22.20 4.20 -7.52
C THR A 78 22.27 2.68 -7.45
N GLU A 79 23.19 2.06 -8.21
CA GLU A 79 23.34 0.60 -8.30
C GLU A 79 23.73 -0.03 -6.96
N LYS A 80 24.46 0.72 -6.13
CA LYS A 80 24.89 0.29 -4.77
C LYS A 80 23.98 0.83 -3.67
N HIS A 81 22.89 1.51 -4.01
CA HIS A 81 22.00 2.07 -3.00
C HIS A 81 21.08 1.01 -2.43
N VAL A 82 20.90 1.08 -1.11
CA VAL A 82 19.95 0.26 -0.37
C VAL A 82 18.91 1.16 0.27
N LEU A 83 17.68 0.65 0.37
CA LEU A 83 16.64 1.29 1.16
C LEU A 83 16.79 0.81 2.61
N HIS A 84 16.85 1.72 3.58
CA HIS A 84 16.96 1.36 5.00
C HIS A 84 16.27 2.39 5.91
N PHE A 85 16.14 2.04 7.19
CA PHE A 85 15.64 2.96 8.21
C PHE A 85 16.40 2.77 9.53
N TYR A 86 16.33 3.79 10.38
CA TYR A 86 16.78 3.71 11.76
C TYR A 86 15.58 3.44 12.66
N LYS A 87 15.66 2.33 13.39
CA LYS A 87 14.79 2.06 14.53
C LYS A 87 15.41 2.75 15.74
N LEU A 88 14.76 3.83 16.20
CA LEU A 88 15.11 4.41 17.49
C LEU A 88 14.94 3.33 18.57
N ARG A 89 16.04 2.93 19.19
CA ARG A 89 15.98 2.26 20.49
C ARG A 89 15.61 3.31 21.52
N SER A 90 14.84 2.88 22.53
CA SER A 90 14.42 3.65 23.71
C SER A 90 15.44 4.70 24.15
N HIS A 91 14.92 5.85 24.61
CA HIS A 91 15.46 7.14 25.09
C HIS A 91 16.96 7.34 25.49
N ASN A 92 17.83 6.34 25.47
CA ASN A 92 19.21 6.40 25.98
C ASN A 92 20.31 5.85 25.03
N THR A 93 20.01 5.56 23.77
CA THR A 93 21.04 5.13 22.79
C THR A 93 21.22 6.15 21.68
N ILE A 94 22.47 6.61 21.50
CA ILE A 94 22.91 7.55 20.47
C ILE A 94 22.87 6.91 19.07
N PHE A 95 22.91 5.58 18.98
CA PHE A 95 22.85 4.83 17.74
C PHE A 95 21.60 3.94 17.75
N GLY A 96 20.61 4.26 16.91
CA GLY A 96 19.47 3.37 16.66
C GLY A 96 19.91 2.13 15.88
N ASP A 97 19.19 1.02 16.03
CA ASP A 97 19.39 -0.13 15.15
C ASP A 97 19.00 0.29 13.73
N TRP A 98 19.90 0.15 12.78
CA TRP A 98 19.55 0.33 11.37
C TRP A 98 19.29 -1.03 10.73
N ARG A 99 18.36 -1.08 9.77
CA ARG A 99 18.03 -2.30 9.02
C ARG A 99 17.79 -1.97 7.55
N ILE A 100 18.39 -2.77 6.66
CA ILE A 100 18.06 -2.79 5.24
C ILE A 100 16.64 -3.32 5.05
N ILE A 101 15.87 -2.61 4.23
CA ILE A 101 14.51 -2.97 3.81
C ILE A 101 14.65 -3.88 2.60
N PHE A 102 14.12 -5.10 2.71
CA PHE A 102 14.09 -6.05 1.60
C PHE A 102 12.99 -5.69 0.61
N ASP A 103 13.12 -6.15 -0.62
CA ASP A 103 12.15 -5.86 -1.68
C ASP A 103 10.73 -6.38 -1.36
N THR A 104 10.65 -7.45 -0.57
CA THR A 104 9.40 -8.08 -0.11
C THR A 104 8.81 -7.40 1.12
N ASP A 105 9.58 -6.59 1.85
CA ASP A 105 9.08 -5.85 3.00
C ASP A 105 7.99 -4.86 2.55
N THR A 106 7.03 -4.62 3.43
CA THR A 106 5.97 -3.62 3.27
C THR A 106 5.93 -2.70 4.48
N ALA A 107 5.32 -1.52 4.33
CA ALA A 107 5.13 -0.61 5.45
C ALA A 107 4.38 -1.25 6.63
N ALA A 108 3.38 -2.09 6.34
CA ALA A 108 2.65 -2.86 7.35
C ALA A 108 3.56 -3.87 8.06
N SER A 109 4.34 -4.66 7.32
CA SER A 109 5.23 -5.69 7.89
C SER A 109 6.30 -5.11 8.80
N LEU A 110 6.76 -3.89 8.50
CA LEU A 110 7.74 -3.15 9.29
C LEU A 110 7.10 -2.27 10.37
N ASN A 111 5.76 -2.27 10.48
CA ASN A 111 4.99 -1.42 11.39
C ASN A 111 5.37 0.06 11.32
N LEU A 112 5.63 0.56 10.09
CA LEU A 112 6.01 1.96 9.88
C LEU A 112 4.84 2.88 10.26
N LYS A 113 5.17 3.96 10.96
CA LYS A 113 4.23 5.03 11.26
C LYS A 113 4.14 5.99 10.09
N ASP A 114 3.06 6.77 10.07
CA ASP A 114 2.94 7.84 9.11
C ASP A 114 4.13 8.81 9.27
N ARG A 115 4.66 9.26 8.13
CA ARG A 115 5.88 10.05 8.01
C ARG A 115 7.13 9.39 8.62
N ALA A 116 7.17 8.06 8.68
CA ALA A 116 8.42 7.34 8.98
C ALA A 116 9.51 7.75 7.99
N GLN A 117 10.71 7.99 8.51
CA GLN A 117 11.85 8.39 7.71
C GLN A 117 12.61 7.17 7.22
N LEU A 118 12.75 7.05 5.89
CA LEU A 118 13.56 6.07 5.21
C LEU A 118 14.73 6.76 4.50
N ARG A 119 15.76 5.98 4.18
CA ARG A 119 16.93 6.45 3.45
C ARG A 119 17.22 5.53 2.28
N PHE A 120 17.62 6.13 1.16
CA PHE A 120 18.12 5.47 -0.03
C PHE A 120 19.51 6.03 -0.33
N GLU A 121 20.55 5.31 0.09
CA GLU A 121 21.93 5.78 0.08
C GLU A 121 22.90 4.63 -0.28
N PRO A 122 24.12 4.95 -0.78
CA PRO A 122 25.11 3.94 -1.10
C PRO A 122 25.47 3.10 0.13
N SER A 123 25.52 1.78 -0.02
CA SER A 123 25.92 0.85 1.04
C SER A 123 26.99 -0.11 0.56
N GLN A 124 27.91 -0.46 1.47
CA GLN A 124 28.84 -1.58 1.27
C GLN A 124 28.28 -2.90 1.83
N THR A 125 27.17 -2.84 2.58
CA THR A 125 26.48 -4.00 3.12
C THR A 125 25.50 -4.54 2.07
N GLU A 126 25.69 -5.80 1.67
CA GLU A 126 24.69 -6.56 0.91
C GLU A 126 23.62 -7.15 1.82
N ALA A 127 22.38 -7.15 1.35
CA ALA A 127 21.27 -7.80 2.00
C ALA A 127 20.99 -9.14 1.31
N LEU A 128 21.15 -10.24 2.05
CA LEU A 128 20.88 -11.59 1.56
C LEU A 128 19.49 -12.04 2.01
N ASP A 129 18.57 -12.18 1.07
CA ASP A 129 17.23 -12.74 1.31
C ASP A 129 17.24 -14.26 1.11
N VAL A 130 17.27 -15.00 2.21
CA VAL A 130 17.27 -16.48 2.21
C VAL A 130 15.87 -17.07 2.39
N SER A 131 14.81 -16.24 2.41
CA SER A 131 13.43 -16.70 2.67
C SER A 131 12.87 -17.67 1.63
N LYS A 132 13.50 -17.74 0.45
CA LYS A 132 13.11 -18.62 -0.65
C LYS A 132 14.01 -19.86 -0.82
N MET A 133 14.93 -20.11 0.11
CA MET A 133 15.88 -21.23 0.02
C MET A 133 15.33 -22.58 0.53
N LEU A 134 14.06 -22.65 0.93
CA LEU A 134 13.40 -23.84 1.46
C LEU A 134 12.20 -24.26 0.63
#